data_AF-A0AAD6GK14-F1
#
_entry.id   AF-A0AAD6GK14-F1
#
_cell.length_a   1.000
_cell.length_b   1.000
_cell.length_c   1.000
_cell.angle_alpha   90.00
_cell.angle_beta   90.00
_cell.angle_gamma   90.00
#
_symmetry.space_group_name_H-M   'P 1'
#
loop_
_entity.id
_entity.type
_entity.pdbx_description
1 polymer ?
#
loop_
_entity_poly.entity_id
_entity_poly.type
_entity_poly.pdbx_seq_one_letter_code
_entity_poly.pdbx_strand_id
1 'polypeptide(L)'
;MAHPYYPVRQEIKGYLANASSTLTLLSIFAAGCLSVAMSAYILMMRLYPRTSFGGCVHLFFEGYFAYNFRRMPAITDVFGQLWKEYSLSDSRYQTQSAFVLCMESGPLSFIIVFLIIRDHPLRHAVQLIVSLGQLYGVILYYATSLFDHYVLNITNTRPESLRFWGYFILCNAF
;
A
#
# COMPACT_ATOMS: atom_id res chain seq x y z
N MET A 1 -4.72 -3.46 -26.32
CA MET A 1 -5.08 -3.83 -24.93
C MET A 1 -5.64 -2.59 -24.25
N ALA A 2 -6.77 -2.71 -23.54
CA ALA A 2 -7.38 -1.57 -22.84
C ALA A 2 -6.58 -1.16 -21.59
N HIS A 3 -5.92 -2.11 -20.92
CA HIS A 3 -5.04 -1.90 -19.76
C HIS A 3 -4.04 -3.06 -19.60
N PRO A 4 -2.98 -2.91 -18.78
CA PRO A 4 -1.94 -3.92 -18.58
C PRO A 4 -2.23 -4.92 -17.44
N TYR A 5 -3.33 -4.78 -16.70
CA TYR A 5 -3.66 -5.62 -15.55
C TYR A 5 -4.25 -6.98 -15.92
N TYR A 6 -4.08 -7.95 -15.01
CA TYR A 6 -4.72 -9.26 -15.08
C TYR A 6 -5.94 -9.33 -14.17
N PRO A 7 -7.02 -10.03 -14.55
CA PRO A 7 -7.22 -10.71 -15.83
C PRO A 7 -7.40 -9.73 -17.01
N VAL A 8 -6.72 -10.00 -18.13
CA VAL A 8 -6.59 -9.07 -19.28
C VAL A 8 -7.94 -8.70 -19.93
N ARG A 9 -8.96 -9.55 -19.78
CA ARG A 9 -10.29 -9.37 -20.38
C ARG A 9 -11.27 -8.61 -19.47
N GLN A 10 -10.93 -8.37 -18.21
CA GLN A 10 -11.78 -7.62 -17.31
C GLN A 10 -11.86 -6.17 -17.80
N GLU A 11 -13.02 -5.53 -17.64
CA GLU A 11 -13.15 -4.12 -17.97
C GLU A 11 -12.73 -3.27 -16.76
N ILE A 12 -11.83 -2.31 -16.98
CA ILE A 12 -11.48 -1.29 -15.98
C ILE A 12 -11.93 0.06 -16.51
N LYS A 13 -13.11 0.50 -16.05
CA LYS A 13 -13.77 1.72 -16.52
C LYS A 13 -12.94 2.96 -16.19
N GLY A 14 -12.76 3.82 -17.20
CA GLY A 14 -12.03 5.07 -17.06
C GLY A 14 -10.51 4.91 -16.89
N TYR A 15 -9.95 3.74 -17.23
CA TYR A 15 -8.50 3.54 -17.14
C TYR A 15 -7.73 4.52 -18.03
N LEU A 16 -6.77 5.22 -17.43
CA LEU A 16 -5.78 6.04 -18.11
C LEU A 16 -4.38 5.50 -17.78
N ALA A 17 -3.56 5.30 -18.82
CA ALA A 17 -2.20 4.82 -18.64
C ALA A 17 -1.32 5.82 -17.87
N ASN A 18 -0.30 5.31 -17.19
CA ASN A 18 0.72 6.16 -16.58
C ASN A 18 1.48 6.93 -17.66
N ALA A 19 1.74 8.21 -17.40
CA ALA A 19 2.57 9.05 -18.26
C ALA A 19 4.06 8.86 -17.93
N SER A 20 4.38 8.63 -16.64
CA SER A 20 5.73 8.36 -16.17
C SER A 20 6.12 6.89 -16.34
N SER A 21 7.41 6.65 -16.59
CA SER A 21 7.96 5.29 -16.65
C SER A 21 8.03 4.63 -15.28
N THR A 22 8.06 3.28 -15.24
CA THR A 22 8.27 2.51 -14.00
C THR A 22 9.51 2.97 -13.23
N LEU A 23 10.63 3.22 -13.92
CA LEU A 23 11.88 3.67 -13.28
C LEU A 23 11.71 5.04 -12.63
N THR A 24 11.03 5.98 -13.31
CA THR A 24 10.73 7.31 -12.76
C THR A 24 9.87 7.19 -11.51
N LEU A 25 8.81 6.39 -11.55
CA LEU A 25 7.90 6.20 -10.42
C LEU A 25 8.60 5.57 -9.22
N LEU A 26 9.38 4.51 -9.44
CA LEU A 26 10.20 3.89 -8.39
C LEU A 26 11.21 4.87 -7.79
N SER A 27 11.83 5.73 -8.62
CA SER A 27 12.77 6.74 -8.15
C SER A 27 12.08 7.79 -7.26
N ILE A 28 10.89 8.25 -7.66
CA ILE A 28 10.07 9.17 -6.86
C ILE A 28 9.69 8.54 -5.52
N PHE A 29 9.24 7.28 -5.54
CA PHE A 29 8.88 6.56 -4.32
C PHE A 29 10.07 6.41 -3.38
N ALA A 30 11.22 5.94 -3.89
CA ALA A 30 12.44 5.78 -3.11
C ALA A 30 12.91 7.11 -2.51
N ALA A 31 12.89 8.21 -3.29
CA ALA A 31 13.22 9.54 -2.80
C ALA A 31 12.26 10.01 -1.70
N GLY A 32 10.95 9.74 -1.84
CA GLY A 32 9.94 10.01 -0.82
C GLY A 32 10.21 9.26 0.49
N CYS A 33 10.44 7.95 0.42
CA CYS A 33 10.78 7.13 1.58
C CYS A 33 12.06 7.61 2.28
N LEU A 34 13.12 7.92 1.52
CA LEU A 34 14.38 8.46 2.06
C LEU A 34 14.16 9.80 2.75
N SER A 35 13.34 10.69 2.18
CA SER A 35 13.04 12.00 2.76
C SER A 35 12.30 11.89 4.09
N VAL A 36 11.33 10.97 4.18
CA VAL A 36 10.60 10.68 5.43
C VAL A 36 11.54 10.07 6.47
N ALA A 37 12.33 9.06 6.08
CA ALA A 37 13.29 8.41 6.97
C ALA A 37 14.35 9.39 7.51
N MET A 38 14.88 10.27 6.66
CA MET A 38 15.87 11.27 7.05
C MET A 38 15.26 12.32 7.98
N SER A 39 14.04 12.77 7.70
CA SER A 39 13.31 13.72 8.56
C SER A 39 13.02 13.12 9.94
N ALA A 40 12.57 11.86 9.98
CA ALA A 40 12.40 11.10 11.21
C ALA A 40 13.71 10.97 11.98
N TYR A 41 14.80 10.58 11.31
CA TYR A 41 16.12 10.44 11.93
C TYR A 41 16.62 11.77 12.54
N ILE A 42 16.54 12.87 11.80
CA ILE A 42 16.95 14.19 12.29
C ILE A 42 16.09 14.60 13.51
N LEU A 43 14.79 14.35 13.47
CA LEU A 43 13.88 14.67 14.56
C LEU A 43 14.17 13.82 15.81
N MET A 44 14.44 12.53 15.64
CA MET A 44 14.88 11.64 16.73
C MET A 44 16.19 12.11 17.35
N MET A 45 17.16 12.49 16.52
CA MET A 45 18.46 13.00 16.98
C MET A 45 18.34 14.32 17.75
N ARG A 46 17.33 15.15 17.44
CA ARG A 46 17.14 16.47 18.06
C ARG A 46 16.23 16.48 19.27
N LEU A 47 15.19 15.65 19.30
CA LEU A 47 14.12 15.78 20.30
C LEU A 47 14.09 14.62 21.31
N TYR A 48 14.08 13.35 20.90
CA TYR A 48 14.06 12.20 21.82
C TYR A 48 14.53 10.91 21.13
N PRO A 49 15.46 10.12 21.72
CA PRO A 49 16.03 8.91 21.10
C PRO A 49 15.12 7.66 21.07
N ARG A 50 13.78 7.79 21.19
CA ARG A 50 12.88 6.63 21.45
C ARG A 50 11.60 6.50 20.61
N THR A 51 11.46 7.21 19.48
CA THR A 51 10.22 7.15 18.67
C THR A 51 10.42 6.50 17.29
N SER A 52 9.68 5.43 16.97
CA SER A 52 9.64 4.85 15.62
C SER A 52 8.65 5.60 14.72
N PHE A 53 9.09 6.04 13.53
CA PHE A 53 8.29 6.82 12.56
C PHE A 53 7.75 6.00 11.37
N GLY A 54 7.83 4.66 11.42
CA GLY A 54 7.43 3.79 10.31
C GLY A 54 5.97 3.94 9.83
N GLY A 55 5.07 4.51 10.66
CA GLY A 55 3.65 4.64 10.34
C GLY A 55 3.26 5.70 9.31
N CYS A 56 4.17 6.60 8.89
CA CYS A 56 3.81 7.70 7.99
C CYS A 56 3.57 7.26 6.54
N VAL A 57 4.21 6.18 6.07
CA VAL A 57 4.13 5.74 4.66
C VAL A 57 2.78 5.07 4.37
N HIS A 58 2.38 4.11 5.20
CA HIS A 58 1.07 3.44 5.10
C HIS A 58 -0.07 4.44 5.10
N LEU A 59 0.02 5.45 5.96
CA LEU A 59 -1.09 6.35 6.19
C LEU A 59 -1.48 7.23 5.00
N PHE A 60 -0.51 7.90 4.40
CA PHE A 60 -0.78 8.80 3.29
C PHE A 60 -1.02 8.02 2.00
N PHE A 61 -0.32 6.91 1.82
CA PHE A 61 -0.41 6.14 0.59
C PHE A 61 -1.70 5.31 0.54
N GLU A 62 -2.02 4.55 1.60
CA GLU A 62 -3.23 3.70 1.71
C GLU A 62 -4.49 4.55 1.88
N GLY A 63 -4.42 5.61 2.69
CA GLY A 63 -5.52 6.57 2.84
C GLY A 63 -5.85 7.28 1.52
N TYR A 64 -4.83 7.61 0.71
CA TYR A 64 -5.04 8.13 -0.65
C TYR A 64 -5.78 7.12 -1.52
N PHE A 65 -5.42 5.83 -1.44
CA PHE A 65 -6.14 4.78 -2.15
C PHE A 65 -7.61 4.68 -1.70
N ALA A 66 -7.85 4.58 -0.40
CA ALA A 66 -9.20 4.45 0.15
C ALA A 66 -10.11 5.62 -0.26
N TYR A 67 -9.60 6.86 -0.19
CA TYR A 67 -10.34 8.05 -0.61
C TYR A 67 -10.67 8.04 -2.11
N ASN A 68 -9.74 7.57 -2.94
CA ASN A 68 -9.83 7.59 -4.39
C ASN A 68 -10.31 6.28 -5.02
N PHE A 69 -10.66 5.27 -4.20
CA PHE A 69 -10.96 3.89 -4.59
C PHE A 69 -11.83 3.77 -5.86
N ARG A 70 -12.88 4.59 -5.97
CA ARG A 70 -13.81 4.53 -7.11
C ARG A 70 -13.25 5.05 -8.42
N ARG A 71 -12.26 5.94 -8.36
CA ARG A 71 -11.71 6.66 -9.52
C ARG A 71 -10.24 6.34 -9.77
N MET A 72 -9.64 5.42 -9.00
CA MET A 72 -8.22 5.07 -9.08
C MET A 72 -7.69 4.85 -10.51
N PRO A 73 -8.42 4.16 -11.42
CA PRO A 73 -7.93 3.94 -12.78
C PRO A 73 -7.75 5.22 -13.61
N ALA A 74 -8.50 6.27 -13.30
CA ALA A 74 -8.51 7.53 -14.04
C ALA A 74 -7.52 8.56 -13.49
N ILE A 75 -6.90 8.32 -12.34
CA ILE A 75 -6.03 9.31 -11.70
C ILE A 75 -4.67 9.35 -12.39
N THR A 76 -4.17 10.56 -12.62
CA THR A 76 -2.87 10.78 -13.30
C THR A 76 -1.87 11.59 -12.47
N ASP A 77 -2.20 11.99 -11.24
CA ASP A 77 -1.22 12.57 -10.35
C ASP A 77 -0.14 11.54 -9.93
N VAL A 78 0.89 11.99 -9.23
CA VAL A 78 2.03 11.14 -8.83
C VAL A 78 1.58 9.92 -8.01
N PHE A 79 0.65 10.10 -7.08
CA PHE A 79 0.18 9.02 -6.20
C PHE A 79 -0.70 8.03 -6.95
N GLY A 80 -1.61 8.50 -7.81
CA GLY A 80 -2.39 7.63 -8.67
C GLY A 80 -1.53 6.84 -9.66
N GLN A 81 -0.46 7.46 -10.18
CA GLN A 81 0.49 6.74 -11.04
C GLN A 81 1.28 5.68 -10.26
N LEU A 82 1.73 5.99 -9.04
CA LEU A 82 2.37 5.02 -8.15
C LEU A 82 1.43 3.86 -7.80
N TRP A 83 0.17 4.14 -7.48
CA TRP A 83 -0.83 3.11 -7.22
C TRP A 83 -1.09 2.24 -8.44
N LYS A 84 -1.20 2.83 -9.63
CA LYS A 84 -1.33 2.07 -10.89
C LYS A 84 -0.11 1.20 -11.17
N GLU A 85 1.09 1.69 -10.88
CA GLU A 85 2.33 0.93 -11.02
C GLU A 85 2.36 -0.25 -10.04
N TYR A 86 2.01 0.00 -8.77
CA TYR A 86 1.91 -1.04 -7.76
C TYR A 86 0.85 -2.09 -8.11
N SER A 87 -0.31 -1.66 -8.65
CA SER A 87 -1.42 -2.53 -9.04
C SER A 87 -1.08 -3.53 -10.15
N LEU A 88 0.10 -3.44 -10.77
CA LEU A 88 0.60 -4.48 -11.67
C LEU A 88 0.94 -5.77 -10.90
N SER A 89 1.17 -5.66 -9.59
CA SER A 89 1.32 -6.78 -8.66
C SER A 89 -0.02 -7.35 -8.21
N ASP A 90 -1.07 -6.53 -8.15
CA ASP A 90 -2.42 -6.94 -7.80
C ASP A 90 -3.45 -5.97 -8.39
N SER A 91 -4.21 -6.43 -9.39
CA SER A 91 -5.22 -5.62 -10.05
C SER A 91 -6.43 -5.27 -9.19
N ARG A 92 -6.59 -5.89 -8.02
CA ARG A 92 -7.70 -5.64 -7.09
C ARG A 92 -7.78 -4.18 -6.62
N TYR A 93 -6.66 -3.45 -6.69
CA TYR A 93 -6.57 -2.00 -6.48
C TYR A 93 -7.15 -1.15 -7.64
N GLN A 94 -7.39 -1.74 -8.82
CA GLN A 94 -8.01 -1.08 -9.97
C GLN A 94 -9.43 -1.59 -10.25
N THR A 95 -9.81 -2.72 -9.67
CA THR A 95 -11.08 -3.41 -9.94
C THR A 95 -12.08 -3.33 -8.78
N GLN A 96 -11.88 -2.38 -7.87
CA GLN A 96 -12.78 -2.09 -6.76
C GLN A 96 -13.05 -3.29 -5.83
N SER A 97 -12.01 -4.02 -5.42
CA SER A 97 -12.16 -5.10 -4.45
C SER A 97 -12.59 -4.58 -3.08
N ALA A 98 -13.71 -5.11 -2.56
CA ALA A 98 -14.22 -4.77 -1.24
C ALA A 98 -13.25 -5.14 -0.12
N PHE A 99 -12.56 -6.29 -0.24
CA PHE A 99 -11.58 -6.72 0.73
C PHE A 99 -10.40 -5.74 0.80
N VAL A 100 -9.81 -5.40 -0.35
CA VAL A 100 -8.67 -4.49 -0.42
C VAL A 100 -9.05 -3.12 0.13
N LEU A 101 -10.23 -2.58 -0.24
CA LEU A 101 -10.69 -1.31 0.34
C LEU A 101 -10.77 -1.35 1.87
N CYS A 102 -11.44 -2.35 2.42
CA CYS A 102 -11.65 -2.45 3.87
C CYS A 102 -10.34 -2.64 4.63
N MET A 103 -9.40 -3.41 4.06
CA MET A 103 -8.09 -3.65 4.66
C MET A 103 -7.24 -2.37 4.71
N GLU A 104 -7.22 -1.62 3.60
CA GLU A 104 -6.43 -0.39 3.44
C GLU A 104 -7.03 0.82 4.18
N SER A 105 -8.27 0.74 4.67
CA SER A 105 -8.98 1.86 5.32
C SER A 105 -8.71 1.98 6.83
N GLY A 106 -7.66 1.35 7.37
CA GLY A 106 -7.39 1.22 8.80
C GLY A 106 -6.93 2.53 9.49
N PRO A 107 -7.71 3.11 10.44
CA PRO A 107 -7.40 4.42 11.05
C PRO A 107 -6.46 4.36 12.27
N LEU A 108 -6.09 3.17 12.74
CA LEU A 108 -5.46 2.99 14.07
C LEU A 108 -3.99 3.43 14.14
N SER A 109 -3.32 3.62 13.01
CA SER A 109 -1.90 4.00 12.94
C SER A 109 -1.61 5.42 13.46
N PHE A 110 -2.59 6.34 13.47
CA PHE A 110 -2.42 7.67 14.08
C PHE A 110 -2.43 7.64 15.60
N ILE A 111 -3.29 6.79 16.17
CA ILE A 111 -3.50 6.73 17.62
C ILE A 111 -2.20 6.29 18.28
N ILE A 112 -1.53 5.28 17.73
CA ILE A 112 -0.25 4.81 18.27
C ILE A 112 0.84 5.90 18.24
N VAL A 113 0.99 6.65 17.13
CA VAL A 113 2.00 7.72 17.05
C VAL A 113 1.74 8.79 18.12
N PHE A 114 0.49 9.21 18.28
CA PHE A 114 0.10 10.14 19.33
C PHE A 114 0.40 9.58 20.74
N LEU A 115 0.04 8.33 21.01
CA LEU A 115 0.29 7.69 22.31
C LEU A 115 1.79 7.53 22.61
N ILE A 116 2.62 7.28 21.59
CA ILE A 116 4.09 7.23 21.72
C ILE A 116 4.64 8.61 22.08
N ILE A 117 4.24 9.66 21.35
CA ILE A 117 4.69 11.05 21.60
C ILE A 117 4.29 11.51 23.01
N ARG A 118 3.13 11.09 23.50
CA ARG A 118 2.61 11.45 24.84
C ARG A 118 3.09 10.52 25.95
N ASP A 119 3.98 9.56 25.66
CA ASP A 119 4.44 8.52 26.58
C ASP A 119 3.28 7.80 27.32
N HIS A 120 2.14 7.63 26.64
CA HIS A 120 0.93 7.12 27.26
C HIS A 120 1.08 5.63 27.61
N PRO A 121 0.55 5.14 28.75
CA PRO A 121 0.66 3.74 29.16
C PRO A 121 0.04 2.76 28.15
N LEU A 122 -0.99 3.19 27.42
CA LEU A 122 -1.64 2.36 26.38
C LEU A 122 -0.81 2.18 25.10
N ARG A 123 0.32 2.89 24.93
CA ARG A 123 1.09 2.85 23.67
C ARG A 123 1.45 1.41 23.24
N HIS A 124 1.85 0.57 24.19
CA HIS A 124 2.29 -0.81 23.90
C HIS A 124 1.11 -1.72 23.57
N ALA A 125 -0.01 -1.56 24.27
CA ALA A 125 -1.23 -2.31 23.98
C ALA A 125 -1.79 -1.95 22.60
N VAL A 126 -1.88 -0.65 22.28
CA VAL A 126 -2.32 -0.18 20.96
C VAL A 126 -1.32 -0.58 19.87
N GLN A 127 -0.01 -0.54 20.15
CA GLN A 127 1.00 -1.05 19.23
C GLN A 127 0.81 -2.52 18.90
N LEU A 128 0.58 -3.36 19.91
CA LEU A 128 0.32 -4.77 19.70
C LEU A 128 -0.94 -4.99 18.83
N ILE A 129 -2.02 -4.25 19.11
CA ILE A 129 -3.26 -4.33 18.32
C ILE A 129 -3.02 -3.94 16.85
N VAL A 130 -2.31 -2.83 16.62
CA VAL A 130 -1.99 -2.36 15.26
C VAL A 130 -1.10 -3.37 14.53
N SER A 131 -0.04 -3.88 15.17
CA SER A 131 0.85 -4.86 14.57
C SER A 131 0.14 -6.19 14.26
N LEU A 132 -0.74 -6.66 15.15
CA LEU A 132 -1.58 -7.84 14.89
C LEU A 132 -2.56 -7.59 13.75
N GLY A 133 -3.14 -6.38 13.67
CA GLY A 133 -4.01 -5.96 12.57
C GLY A 133 -3.28 -5.99 11.23
N GLN A 134 -2.06 -5.47 11.16
CA GLN A 134 -1.22 -5.51 9.96
C GLN A 134 -0.88 -6.95 9.55
N LEU A 135 -0.44 -7.78 10.50
CA LEU A 135 -0.13 -9.19 10.24
C LEU A 135 -1.35 -9.95 9.72
N TYR A 136 -2.51 -9.76 10.38
CA TYR A 136 -3.75 -10.39 9.98
C TYR A 136 -4.21 -9.92 8.59
N GLY A 137 -4.10 -8.61 8.31
CA GLY A 137 -4.41 -8.01 7.02
C GLY A 137 -3.57 -8.60 5.89
N VAL A 138 -2.25 -8.71 6.06
CA VAL A 138 -1.32 -9.31 5.09
C VAL A 138 -1.64 -10.78 4.83
N ILE A 139 -1.90 -11.56 5.89
CA ILE A 139 -2.28 -12.98 5.75
C ILE A 139 -3.56 -13.10 4.92
N LEU A 140 -4.59 -12.31 5.23
CA LEU A 140 -5.83 -12.32 4.46
C LEU A 140 -5.65 -11.81 3.03
N TYR A 141 -4.79 -10.81 2.81
CA TYR A 141 -4.48 -10.28 1.49
C TYR A 141 -3.88 -11.34 0.57
N TYR A 142 -2.92 -12.12 1.07
CA TYR A 142 -2.37 -13.26 0.35
C TYR A 142 -3.39 -14.38 0.20
N ALA A 143 -4.09 -14.75 1.27
CA ALA A 143 -5.05 -15.86 1.24
C ALA A 143 -6.17 -15.61 0.22
N THR A 144 -6.71 -14.39 0.17
CA THR A 144 -7.75 -14.02 -0.81
C THR A 144 -7.22 -14.01 -2.25
N SER A 145 -5.98 -13.57 -2.48
CA SER A 145 -5.37 -13.63 -3.82
C SER A 145 -5.13 -15.08 -4.28
N LEU A 146 -4.65 -15.94 -3.38
CA LEU A 146 -4.45 -17.35 -3.65
C LEU A 146 -5.78 -18.08 -3.84
N PHE A 147 -6.82 -17.71 -3.09
CA PHE A 147 -8.17 -18.22 -3.28
C PHE A 147 -8.71 -17.86 -4.66
N ASP A 148 -8.60 -16.59 -5.07
CA ASP A 148 -8.98 -16.15 -6.41
C ASP A 148 -8.26 -16.99 -7.48
N HIS A 149 -6.95 -17.22 -7.31
CA HIS A 149 -6.15 -17.97 -8.27
C HIS A 149 -6.50 -19.45 -8.34
N TYR A 150 -6.52 -20.16 -7.21
CA TYR A 150 -6.68 -21.62 -7.18
C TYR A 150 -8.12 -22.09 -7.19
N VAL A 151 -9.05 -21.32 -6.62
CA VAL A 151 -10.46 -21.71 -6.48
C VAL A 151 -11.30 -21.07 -7.58
N LEU A 152 -11.09 -19.78 -7.85
CA LEU A 152 -11.89 -19.03 -8.83
C LEU A 152 -11.26 -18.98 -10.22
N ASN A 153 -10.02 -19.46 -10.40
CA ASN A 153 -9.23 -19.35 -11.64
C ASN A 153 -9.07 -17.89 -12.12
N ILE A 154 -8.97 -16.96 -11.17
CA ILE A 154 -8.77 -15.53 -11.41
C ILE A 154 -7.37 -15.16 -10.96
N THR A 155 -6.50 -14.83 -11.90
CA THR A 155 -5.16 -14.31 -11.59
C THR A 155 -5.20 -12.78 -11.59
N ASN A 156 -4.90 -12.17 -10.44
CA ASN A 156 -4.87 -10.70 -10.29
C ASN A 156 -3.48 -10.10 -10.53
N THR A 157 -2.42 -10.90 -10.38
CA THR A 157 -1.02 -10.49 -10.52
C THR A 157 -0.51 -10.73 -11.93
N ARG A 158 0.31 -9.82 -12.45
CA ARG A 158 1.03 -10.07 -13.71
C ARG A 158 2.11 -11.15 -13.53
N PRO A 159 2.46 -11.90 -14.59
CA PRO A 159 3.37 -13.03 -14.50
C PRO A 159 4.85 -12.66 -14.31
N GLU A 160 5.26 -11.39 -14.49
CA GLU A 160 6.68 -11.04 -14.35
C GLU A 160 7.15 -11.18 -12.89
N SER A 161 8.31 -11.83 -12.70
CA SER A 161 8.86 -12.13 -11.37
C SER A 161 9.00 -10.91 -10.46
N LEU A 162 9.36 -9.75 -11.01
CA LEU A 162 9.47 -8.51 -10.23
C LEU A 162 8.12 -8.07 -9.64
N ARG A 163 7.02 -8.27 -10.38
CA ARG A 163 5.66 -7.90 -9.92
C ARG A 163 5.20 -8.81 -8.80
N PHE A 164 5.47 -10.10 -8.93
CA PHE A 164 5.10 -11.04 -7.89
C PHE A 164 6.04 -10.97 -6.67
N TRP A 165 7.33 -11.23 -6.84
CA TRP A 165 8.25 -11.30 -5.70
C TRP A 165 8.59 -9.95 -5.12
N GLY A 166 8.84 -8.95 -5.97
CA GLY A 166 9.22 -7.61 -5.53
C GLY A 166 8.03 -6.82 -4.99
N TYR A 167 6.94 -6.74 -5.73
CA TYR A 167 5.82 -5.89 -5.32
C TYR A 167 4.80 -6.65 -4.48
N PHE A 168 4.33 -7.81 -4.95
CA PHE A 168 3.27 -8.53 -4.24
C PHE A 168 3.76 -9.13 -2.92
N ILE A 169 4.93 -9.79 -2.90
CA ILE A 169 5.45 -10.41 -1.68
C ILE A 169 6.25 -9.41 -0.83
N LEU A 170 7.34 -8.84 -1.37
CA LEU A 170 8.28 -8.07 -0.55
C LEU A 170 7.67 -6.77 0.00
N CYS A 171 6.91 -6.00 -0.80
CA CYS A 171 6.32 -4.75 -0.30
C CYS A 171 5.22 -4.95 0.74
N ASN A 172 4.58 -6.12 0.81
CA ASN A 172 3.57 -6.44 1.83
C ASN A 172 4.15 -7.20 3.04
N ALA A 173 5.45 -7.54 3.01
CA ALA A 173 6.11 -8.25 4.10
C ALA A 173 6.67 -7.30 5.19
N PHE A 174 6.65 -5.99 4.96
CA PHE A 174 7.13 -4.94 5.85
C PHE A 174 6.02 -3.95 6.20
#